data_AF-A0A6M8ENP4-F1
#
_entry.id   AF-A0A6M8ENP4-F1
#
_cell.length_a   1.000
_cell.length_b   1.000
_cell.length_c   1.000
_cell.angle_alpha   90.00
_cell.angle_beta   90.00
_cell.angle_gamma   90.00
#
_symmetry.space_group_name_H-M   'P 1'
#
loop_
_entity.id
_entity.type
_entity.pdbx_description
1 polymer ?
#
loop_
_entity_poly.entity_id
_entity_poly.type
_entity_poly.pdbx_seq_one_letter_code
_entity_poly.pdbx_strand_id
1 'polypeptide(L)'
;MKKVLILVSVLFLTLFFSACEEKQNKINRYVQNWTGVNGVLEIYAGEKLVKRFISIDKLSTAIATDGKDARPYRYGYGFLDENLNSKKI
;
A
#
# COMPACT_ATOMS: atom_id res chain seq x y z
N MET A 1 44.75 3.75 -3.42
CA MET A 1 43.94 2.83 -4.25
C MET A 1 42.80 2.18 -3.47
N LYS A 2 43.05 1.45 -2.37
CA LYS A 2 41.98 0.78 -1.57
C LYS A 2 40.86 1.73 -1.09
N LYS A 3 41.21 2.93 -0.60
CA LYS A 3 40.22 3.93 -0.17
C LYS A 3 39.32 4.44 -1.30
N VAL A 4 39.88 4.61 -2.50
CA VAL A 4 39.12 5.02 -3.70
C VAL A 4 38.17 3.90 -4.12
N LEU A 5 38.62 2.65 -4.04
CA LEU A 5 37.80 1.48 -4.37
C LEU A 5 36.61 1.31 -3.42
N ILE A 6 36.81 1.58 -2.12
CA ILE A 6 35.73 1.61 -1.12
C ILE A 6 34.75 2.74 -1.42
N LEU A 7 35.24 3.94 -1.76
CA LEU A 7 34.39 5.10 -2.05
C LEU A 7 33.52 4.88 -3.29
N VAL A 8 34.10 4.29 -4.35
CA VAL A 8 33.38 3.90 -5.57
C VAL A 8 32.34 2.81 -5.30
N SER A 9 32.68 1.83 -4.46
CA SER A 9 31.75 0.77 -4.05
C SER A 9 30.56 1.30 -3.27
N VAL A 10 30.77 2.22 -2.32
CA VAL A 10 29.70 2.87 -1.55
C VAL A 10 28.82 3.71 -2.47
N LEU A 11 29.41 4.47 -3.39
CA LEU A 11 28.66 5.29 -4.35
C LEU A 11 27.77 4.42 -5.26
N PHE A 12 28.31 3.32 -5.80
CA PHE A 12 27.54 2.36 -6.59
C PHE A 12 26.37 1.78 -5.78
N LEU A 13 26.60 1.42 -4.51
CA LEU A 13 25.54 0.89 -3.65
C LEU A 13 24.42 1.91 -3.44
N THR A 14 24.74 3.19 -3.22
CA THR A 14 23.72 4.24 -3.05
C THR A 14 22.89 4.48 -4.33
N LEU A 15 23.50 4.38 -5.51
CA LEU A 15 22.81 4.49 -6.81
C LEU A 15 21.87 3.30 -7.08
N PHE A 16 22.22 2.10 -6.62
CA PHE A 16 21.35 0.93 -6.73
C PHE A 16 20.09 1.05 -5.86
N PHE A 17 20.19 1.70 -4.70
CA PHE A 17 19.03 1.89 -3.83
C PHE A 17 18.13 3.05 -4.26
N SER A 18 18.61 4.05 -5.01
CA SER A 18 17.82 5.24 -5.38
C SER A 18 16.84 5.04 -6.55
N ALA A 19 16.87 3.91 -7.26
CA ALA A 19 16.31 3.83 -8.61
C ALA A 19 14.89 3.25 -8.74
N CYS A 20 14.10 3.08 -7.67
CA CYS A 20 12.70 2.71 -7.87
C CYS A 20 11.79 3.13 -6.72
N GLU A 21 11.16 4.29 -6.89
CA GLU A 21 10.13 4.85 -6.01
C GLU A 21 9.00 3.83 -5.73
N GLU A 22 8.59 3.08 -6.77
CA GLU A 22 7.57 2.03 -6.68
C GLU A 22 8.02 0.83 -5.82
N LYS A 23 9.30 0.41 -5.89
CA LYS A 23 9.81 -0.72 -5.08
C LYS A 23 10.08 -0.31 -3.64
N GLN A 24 10.61 0.90 -3.41
CA GLN A 24 10.77 1.44 -2.06
C GLN A 24 9.41 1.61 -1.37
N ASN A 25 8.40 2.12 -2.07
CA ASN A 25 7.03 2.23 -1.56
C ASN A 25 6.42 0.87 -1.21
N LYS A 26 6.77 -0.20 -1.93
CA LYS A 26 6.36 -1.57 -1.59
C LYS A 26 7.07 -2.07 -0.32
N ILE A 27 8.38 -1.86 -0.20
CA ILE A 27 9.15 -2.26 1.01
C ILE A 27 8.60 -1.55 2.25
N ASN A 28 8.34 -0.24 2.17
CA ASN A 28 7.74 0.53 3.26
C ASN A 28 6.35 -0.02 3.67
N ARG A 29 5.60 -0.64 2.75
CA ARG A 29 4.32 -1.31 3.07
C ARG A 29 4.47 -2.73 3.63
N TYR A 30 5.57 -3.42 3.33
CA TYR A 30 5.85 -4.73 3.92
C TYR A 30 6.32 -4.63 5.38
N VAL A 31 6.93 -3.50 5.76
CA VAL A 31 7.25 -3.20 7.15
C VAL A 31 5.96 -2.81 7.89
N GLN A 32 5.20 -3.83 8.26
CA GLN A 32 3.97 -3.69 9.01
C GLN A 32 4.25 -3.45 10.49
N ASN A 33 3.37 -2.70 11.15
CA ASN A 33 3.40 -2.55 12.60
C ASN A 33 3.27 -3.95 13.25
N TRP A 34 3.97 -4.22 14.35
CA TRP A 34 4.00 -5.55 14.99
C TRP A 34 2.62 -6.06 15.44
N THR A 35 1.64 -5.15 15.56
CA THR A 35 0.22 -5.43 15.86
C THR A 35 -0.61 -5.83 14.64
N GLY A 36 -0.03 -5.81 13.44
CA GLY A 36 -0.71 -6.09 12.18
C GLY A 36 -1.69 -5.02 11.72
N VAL A 37 -2.44 -5.35 10.67
CA VAL A 37 -3.41 -4.50 9.99
C VAL A 37 -4.83 -4.89 10.38
N ASN A 38 -5.54 -4.01 11.08
CA ASN A 38 -6.89 -4.26 11.60
C ASN A 38 -7.91 -3.21 11.16
N GLY A 39 -7.64 -2.44 10.08
CA GLY A 39 -8.59 -1.45 9.57
C GLY A 39 -9.89 -2.10 9.07
N VAL A 40 -11.02 -1.44 9.34
CA VAL A 40 -12.36 -1.87 8.90
C VAL A 40 -13.03 -0.72 8.16
N LEU A 41 -13.56 -0.98 6.97
CA LEU A 41 -14.39 -0.05 6.20
C LEU A 41 -15.79 -0.62 6.11
N GLU A 42 -16.76 0.13 6.61
CA GLU A 42 -18.17 -0.19 6.50
C GLU A 42 -18.87 0.82 5.60
N ILE A 43 -19.70 0.32 4.69
CA ILE A 43 -20.49 1.11 3.76
C ILE A 43 -21.94 0.95 4.16
N TYR A 44 -22.59 2.08 4.47
CA TYR A 44 -23.98 2.12 4.89
C TYR A 44 -24.87 2.77 3.83
N ALA A 45 -26.07 2.22 3.67
CA ALA A 45 -27.18 2.83 2.93
C ALA A 45 -28.24 3.26 3.95
N GLY A 46 -28.17 4.51 4.39
CA GLY A 46 -28.91 4.98 5.56
C GLY A 46 -28.41 4.26 6.81
N GLU A 47 -29.30 3.54 7.49
CA GLU A 47 -28.98 2.78 8.71
C GLU A 47 -28.50 1.35 8.42
N LYS A 48 -28.60 0.89 7.16
CA LYS A 48 -28.26 -0.49 6.79
C LYS A 48 -26.81 -0.62 6.37
N LEU A 49 -26.06 -1.50 7.02
CA LEU A 49 -24.75 -1.95 6.56
C LEU A 49 -24.91 -2.77 5.26
N VAL A 50 -24.37 -2.27 4.15
CA VAL A 50 -24.47 -2.92 2.82
C VAL A 50 -23.18 -3.58 2.37
N LYS A 51 -22.03 -3.17 2.93
CA LYS A 51 -20.73 -3.77 2.60
C LYS A 51 -19.72 -3.53 3.71
N ARG A 52 -18.88 -4.53 4.00
CA ARG A 52 -17.73 -4.36 4.89
C ARG A 52 -16.46 -4.88 4.24
N PHE A 53 -15.36 -4.17 4.45
CA PHE A 53 -14.01 -4.64 4.16
C PHE A 53 -13.21 -4.67 5.46
N ILE A 54 -12.41 -5.70 5.67
CA ILE A 54 -11.61 -5.92 6.88
C ILE A 54 -10.13 -6.06 6.55
N SER A 55 -9.29 -5.88 7.57
CA SER A 55 -7.83 -5.91 7.45
C SER A 55 -7.31 -4.94 6.40
N ILE A 56 -7.85 -3.72 6.44
CA ILE A 56 -7.47 -2.65 5.52
C ILE A 56 -6.17 -2.03 5.97
N ASP A 57 -5.14 -2.14 5.15
CA ASP A 57 -3.81 -1.58 5.40
C ASP A 57 -3.75 -0.10 5.02
N LYS A 58 -4.30 0.21 3.85
CA LYS A 58 -4.35 1.56 3.31
C LYS A 58 -5.65 1.75 2.57
N LEU A 59 -6.24 2.93 2.73
CA LEU A 59 -7.33 3.42 1.91
C LEU A 59 -6.91 4.76 1.34
N SER A 60 -6.85 4.87 0.01
CA SER A 60 -6.35 6.07 -0.66
C SER A 60 -7.22 6.42 -1.84
N THR A 61 -7.34 7.73 -2.08
CA THR A 61 -7.76 8.27 -3.35
C THR A 61 -6.54 8.40 -4.27
N ALA A 62 -6.71 8.11 -5.55
CA ALA A 62 -5.72 8.39 -6.58
C ALA A 62 -6.41 8.82 -7.87
N ILE A 63 -5.63 9.49 -8.71
CA ILE A 63 -6.00 9.84 -10.08
C ILE A 63 -5.38 8.77 -10.99
N ALA A 64 -6.11 8.34 -12.03
CA ALA A 64 -5.58 7.40 -13.00
C ALA A 64 -4.25 7.91 -13.59
N THR A 65 -3.22 7.06 -13.59
CA THR A 65 -1.88 7.40 -14.08
C THR A 65 -1.84 7.55 -15.60
N ASP A 66 -2.70 6.80 -16.31
CA ASP A 66 -2.77 6.78 -17.78
C ASP A 66 -4.22 6.81 -18.28
N GLY A 67 -4.45 7.52 -19.37
CA GLY A 67 -5.74 7.58 -20.08
C GLY A 67 -6.19 9.00 -20.40
N LYS A 68 -7.07 9.15 -21.40
CA LYS A 68 -7.69 10.44 -21.76
C LYS A 68 -8.61 10.97 -20.66
N ASP A 69 -9.18 10.07 -19.84
CA ASP A 69 -10.12 10.40 -18.78
C ASP A 69 -9.52 10.05 -17.41
N ALA A 70 -8.85 11.04 -16.82
CA ALA A 70 -8.35 10.94 -15.45
C ALA A 70 -9.54 10.89 -14.47
N ARG A 71 -9.84 9.70 -13.95
CA ARG A 71 -10.93 9.51 -12.97
C ARG A 71 -10.38 9.33 -11.55
N PRO A 72 -10.98 9.95 -10.53
CA PRO A 72 -10.66 9.65 -9.15
C PRO A 72 -11.15 8.23 -8.84
N TYR A 73 -10.27 7.41 -8.31
CA TYR A 73 -10.64 6.09 -7.77
C TYR A 73 -10.17 5.98 -6.32
N ARG A 74 -10.92 5.19 -5.55
CA ARG A 74 -10.48 4.75 -4.23
C ARG A 74 -9.97 3.33 -4.38
N TYR A 75 -8.75 3.10 -3.93
CA TYR A 75 -8.22 1.76 -3.81
C TYR A 75 -7.80 1.54 -2.36
N GLY A 76 -7.96 0.31 -1.91
CA GLY A 76 -7.47 -0.12 -0.63
C GLY A 76 -7.03 -1.57 -0.67
N TYR A 77 -6.15 -1.94 0.25
CA TYR A 77 -5.67 -3.30 0.41
C TYR A 77 -6.38 -3.91 1.61
N GLY A 78 -7.32 -4.82 1.36
CA GLY A 78 -8.12 -5.49 2.40
C GLY A 78 -8.95 -6.63 1.81
N PHE A 79 -9.75 -7.28 2.65
CA PHE A 79 -10.62 -8.40 2.26
C PHE A 79 -12.08 -7.98 2.36
N LEU A 80 -12.90 -8.40 1.39
CA LEU A 80 -14.36 -8.25 1.46
C LEU A 80 -14.90 -9.21 2.52
N ASP A 81 -15.60 -8.66 3.51
CA ASP A 81 -16.36 -9.44 4.50
C ASP A 81 -17.78 -9.66 3.95
N GLU A 82 -17.94 -10.71 3.15
CA GLU A 82 -19.17 -10.98 2.39
C GLU A 82 -20.38 -11.29 3.28
N ASN A 83 -20.17 -11.94 4.42
CA ASN A 83 -21.22 -12.34 5.35
C ASN A 83 -21.30 -11.43 6.59
N LEU A 84 -20.54 -10.34 6.61
CA LEU A 84 -20.52 -9.33 7.67
C LEU A 84 -20.20 -9.91 9.06
N ASN A 85 -19.35 -10.95 9.14
CA ASN A 85 -19.00 -11.63 10.39
C ASN A 85 -17.64 -11.21 10.98
N SER A 86 -16.95 -10.25 10.35
CA SER A 86 -15.64 -9.73 10.72
C SER A 86 -14.50 -10.76 10.68
N LYS A 87 -14.62 -11.81 9.85
CA LYS A 87 -13.59 -12.83 9.66
C LYS A 87 -13.11 -12.87 8.22
N LYS A 88 -11.83 -13.18 8.04
CA LYS A 88 -11.30 -13.54 6.72
C LYS A 88 -11.88 -14.91 6.35
N ILE A 89 -12.36 -15.03 5.12
CA ILE A 89 -12.77 -16.31 4.51
C ILE A 89 -11.53 -17.18 4.30
#